data_AF-A0A523E0J6-F1
#
_entry.id   AF-A0A523E0J6-F1
#
_cell.length_a   1.000
_cell.length_b   1.000
_cell.length_c   1.000
_cell.angle_alpha   90.00
_cell.angle_beta   90.00
_cell.angle_gamma   90.00
#
_symmetry.space_group_name_H-M   'P 1'
#
loop_
_entity.id
_entity.type
_entity.pdbx_description
1 polymer ?
#
loop_
_entity_poly.entity_id
_entity_poly.type
_entity_poly.pdbx_seq_one_letter_code
_entity_poly.pdbx_strand_id
1 'polypeptide(L)'
;MPIRWHEEAPEELREAIRFTAEETGFAPRLIEKDYFCSVILEAIAVADVPLVFKGGTCLAKIHSGFFLLSEDLDFSIPTSSDST
;
A
#
# COMPACT_ATOMS: atom_id res chain seq x y z
N MET A 1 9.92 10.67 -5.00
CA MET A 1 9.76 11.46 -3.77
C MET A 1 9.22 10.52 -2.72
N PRO A 2 9.76 10.56 -1.48
CA PRO A 2 9.29 9.68 -0.42
C PRO A 2 7.83 10.00 -0.08
N ILE A 3 7.03 8.98 0.20
CA ILE A 3 5.62 9.14 0.58
C ILE A 3 5.57 9.54 2.07
N ARG A 4 5.61 10.85 2.35
CA ARG A 4 5.71 11.39 3.73
C ARG A 4 4.70 12.47 4.11
N TRP A 5 3.59 12.57 3.40
CA TRP A 5 2.55 13.57 3.71
C TRP A 5 2.00 13.45 5.15
N HIS A 6 2.00 12.25 5.74
CA HIS A 6 1.64 12.06 7.15
C HIS A 6 2.58 12.81 8.13
N GLU A 7 3.81 13.11 7.74
CA GLU A 7 4.79 13.89 8.50
C GLU A 7 4.85 15.35 8.01
N GLU A 8 4.86 15.55 6.69
CA GLU A 8 5.16 16.84 6.05
C GLU A 8 3.94 17.73 5.84
N ALA A 9 2.75 17.13 5.65
CA ALA A 9 1.52 17.79 5.23
C ALA A 9 0.26 17.05 5.77
N PRO A 10 0.14 16.89 7.11
CA PRO A 10 -0.89 16.03 7.70
C PRO A 10 -2.32 16.57 7.50
N GLU A 11 -2.48 17.89 7.35
CA GLU A 11 -3.78 18.49 7.08
C GLU A 11 -4.21 18.22 5.63
N GLU A 12 -3.31 18.40 4.67
CA GLU A 12 -3.53 18.10 3.26
C GLU A 12 -3.82 16.60 3.05
N LEU A 13 -3.11 15.72 3.76
CA LEU A 13 -3.41 14.29 3.76
C LEU A 13 -4.82 14.02 4.28
N ARG A 14 -5.22 14.67 5.38
CA ARG A 14 -6.58 14.50 5.94
C ARG A 14 -7.64 14.99 4.95
N GLU A 15 -7.42 16.09 4.25
CA GLU A 15 -8.33 16.58 3.22
C GLU A 15 -8.43 15.61 2.04
N ALA A 16 -7.30 15.09 1.56
CA ALA A 16 -7.27 14.09 0.49
C ALA A 16 -8.02 12.80 0.88
N ILE A 17 -7.86 12.34 2.13
CA ILE A 17 -8.58 11.18 2.66
C ILE A 17 -10.10 11.43 2.66
N ARG A 18 -10.54 12.60 3.16
CA ARG A 18 -11.98 12.93 3.17
C ARG A 18 -12.55 13.01 1.76
N PHE A 19 -11.87 13.75 0.87
CA PHE A 19 -12.28 13.90 -0.52
C PHE A 19 -12.41 12.53 -1.22
N THR A 20 -11.39 11.67 -1.05
CA THR A 20 -11.40 10.32 -1.63
C THR A 20 -12.53 9.47 -1.05
N ALA A 21 -12.83 9.60 0.25
CA ALA A 21 -13.94 8.88 0.88
C ALA A 21 -15.30 9.31 0.31
N GLU A 22 -15.48 10.61 0.08
CA GLU A 22 -16.69 11.16 -0.52
C GLU A 22 -16.88 10.68 -1.97
N GLU A 23 -15.82 10.70 -2.78
CA GLU A 23 -15.87 10.30 -4.19
C GLU A 23 -16.05 8.78 -4.39
N THR A 24 -15.46 7.97 -3.52
CA THR A 24 -15.43 6.50 -3.68
C THR A 24 -16.48 5.76 -2.84
N GLY A 25 -17.00 6.41 -1.80
CA GLY A 25 -17.88 5.77 -0.81
C GLY A 25 -17.17 4.84 0.18
N PHE A 26 -15.84 4.70 0.10
CA PHE A 26 -15.07 3.93 1.08
C PHE A 26 -15.00 4.66 2.42
N ALA A 27 -14.91 3.89 3.51
CA ALA A 27 -14.69 4.47 4.82
C ALA A 27 -13.33 5.20 4.86
N PRO A 28 -13.25 6.43 5.40
CA PRO A 28 -12.00 7.20 5.48
C PRO A 28 -10.82 6.43 6.08
N ARG A 29 -11.10 5.59 7.10
CA ARG A 29 -10.11 4.71 7.73
C ARG A 29 -9.48 3.72 6.76
N LEU A 30 -10.23 3.18 5.80
CA LEU A 30 -9.70 2.25 4.80
C LEU A 30 -8.74 2.96 3.85
N ILE A 31 -9.06 4.20 3.46
CA ILE A 31 -8.21 5.03 2.60
C ILE A 31 -6.92 5.42 3.34
N GLU A 32 -7.04 5.82 4.60
CA GLU A 32 -5.87 6.11 5.46
C GLU A 32 -4.96 4.87 5.58
N LYS A 33 -5.53 3.69 5.79
CA LYS A 33 -4.75 2.45 5.84
C LYS A 33 -4.08 2.12 4.50
N ASP A 34 -4.79 2.29 3.38
CA ASP A 34 -4.22 2.08 2.04
C ASP A 34 -3.04 3.03 1.73
N TYR A 35 -3.12 4.27 2.21
CA TYR A 35 -2.01 5.22 2.17
C TYR A 35 -0.78 4.66 2.90
N PHE A 36 -0.94 4.20 4.15
CA PHE A 36 0.18 3.63 4.91
C PHE A 36 0.71 2.32 4.34
N CYS A 37 -0.13 1.49 3.71
CA CYS A 37 0.34 0.34 2.92
C CYS A 37 1.32 0.78 1.82
N SER A 38 1.05 1.91 1.17
CA SER A 38 1.93 2.47 0.13
C SER A 38 3.25 2.99 0.72
N VAL A 39 3.21 3.63 1.89
CA VAL A 39 4.41 4.04 2.65
C VAL A 39 5.29 2.82 2.99
N ILE A 40 4.69 1.74 3.48
CA ILE A 40 5.40 0.51 3.85
C ILE A 40 6.01 -0.15 2.60
N LEU A 41 5.25 -0.23 1.49
CA LEU A 41 5.75 -0.77 0.23
C LEU A 41 6.95 0.01 -0.31
N GLU A 42 6.93 1.35 -0.21
CA GLU A 42 8.10 2.18 -0.56
C GLU A 42 9.29 1.84 0.35
N ALA A 43 9.09 1.76 1.67
CA ALA A 43 10.16 1.44 2.61
C ALA A 43 10.80 0.07 2.35
N ILE A 44 9.98 -0.96 2.05
CA ILE A 44 10.46 -2.30 1.69
C ILE A 44 11.24 -2.26 0.38
N ALA A 45 10.75 -1.52 -0.62
CA ALA A 45 11.44 -1.40 -1.92
C ALA A 45 12.79 -0.69 -1.78
N VAL A 46 12.89 0.34 -0.93
CA VAL A 46 14.15 1.05 -0.64
C VAL A 46 15.12 0.17 0.16
N ALA A 47 14.62 -0.70 1.04
CA ALA A 47 15.45 -1.60 1.83
C ALA A 47 16.12 -2.71 1.00
N ASP A 48 15.72 -2.89 -0.26
CA ASP A 48 16.28 -3.88 -1.20
C ASP A 48 16.34 -5.30 -0.63
N VAL A 49 15.29 -5.67 0.12
CA VAL A 49 15.15 -7.01 0.71
C VAL A 49 14.54 -7.98 -0.29
N PRO A 50 14.91 -9.28 -0.28
CA PRO A 50 14.41 -10.27 -1.22
C PRO A 50 12.98 -10.72 -0.84
N LEU A 51 12.02 -9.81 -0.92
CA LEU A 51 10.60 -10.05 -0.71
C LEU A 51 9.86 -9.88 -2.03
N VAL A 52 9.04 -10.86 -2.39
CA VAL A 52 8.16 -10.79 -3.57
C VAL A 52 6.76 -10.41 -3.11
N PHE A 53 6.29 -9.23 -3.50
CA PHE A 53 4.95 -8.75 -3.20
C PHE A 53 3.88 -9.51 -4.01
N LYS A 54 2.83 -9.99 -3.34
CA LYS A 54 1.79 -10.85 -3.91
C LYS A 54 0.44 -10.61 -3.24
N GLY A 55 -0.53 -11.49 -3.52
CA GLY A 55 -1.84 -11.48 -2.86
C GLY A 55 -2.84 -10.48 -3.46
N GLY A 56 -3.96 -10.31 -2.76
CA GLY A 56 -5.10 -9.49 -3.22
C GLY A 56 -4.75 -8.01 -3.35
N THR A 57 -3.93 -7.49 -2.42
CA THR A 57 -3.50 -6.09 -2.42
C THR A 57 -2.57 -5.79 -3.59
N CYS A 58 -1.69 -6.72 -3.97
CA CYS A 58 -0.85 -6.60 -5.16
C CYS A 58 -1.70 -6.53 -6.44
N LEU A 59 -2.70 -7.41 -6.56
CA LEU A 59 -3.65 -7.38 -7.67
C LEU A 59 -4.44 -6.07 -7.73
N ALA A 60 -4.97 -5.60 -6.60
CA ALA A 60 -5.73 -4.35 -6.53
C ALA A 60 -4.89 -3.12 -6.92
N LYS A 61 -3.68 -2.99 -6.36
CA LYS A 61 -2.80 -1.83 -6.58
C LYS A 61 -2.15 -1.80 -7.97
N ILE A 62 -1.86 -2.96 -8.58
CA ILE A 62 -1.06 -3.03 -9.81
C ILE A 62 -1.91 -3.43 -11.04
N HIS A 63 -2.92 -4.29 -10.86
CA HIS A 63 -3.54 -5.00 -11.98
C HIS A 63 -5.05 -4.78 -12.16
N SER A 64 -5.78 -4.40 -11.11
CA SER A 64 -7.26 -4.36 -11.16
C SER A 64 -7.88 -3.00 -10.86
N GLY A 65 -7.11 -2.00 -10.45
CA GLY A 65 -7.64 -0.70 -10.04
C GLY A 65 -8.31 -0.74 -8.65
N PHE A 66 -8.66 0.44 -8.14
CA PHE A 66 -9.15 0.70 -6.76
C PHE A 66 -10.54 0.11 -6.39
N PHE A 67 -10.91 -1.07 -6.91
CA PHE A 67 -12.25 -1.63 -6.67
C PHE A 67 -12.38 -2.38 -5.34
N LEU A 68 -11.28 -2.78 -4.72
CA LEU A 68 -11.24 -3.42 -3.40
C LEU A 68 -10.07 -2.85 -2.61
N LEU A 69 -10.35 -1.98 -1.63
CA LEU A 69 -9.34 -1.60 -0.65
C LEU A 69 -9.04 -2.82 0.22
N SER A 70 -7.78 -3.23 0.22
CA SER A 70 -7.27 -4.34 1.03
C SER A 70 -6.21 -3.79 1.97
N GLU A 71 -6.29 -4.21 3.22
CA GLU A 71 -5.45 -3.68 4.30
C GLU A 71 -4.17 -4.51 4.52
N ASP A 72 -4.13 -5.72 3.98
CA ASP A 72 -3.03 -6.67 4.19
C ASP A 72 -1.92 -6.48 3.14
N LEU A 73 -0.67 -6.77 3.50
CA LEU A 73 0.46 -6.83 2.58
C LEU A 73 1.07 -8.23 2.60
N ASP A 74 0.84 -9.00 1.53
CA ASP A 74 1.34 -10.36 1.42
C ASP A 74 2.68 -10.41 0.69
N PHE A 75 3.66 -11.08 1.28
CA PHE A 75 4.96 -11.30 0.67
C PHE A 75 5.35 -12.78 0.69
N SER A 76 6.16 -13.19 -0.28
CA SER A 76 6.90 -14.45 -0.24
C SER A 76 8.40 -14.20 -0.23
N ILE A 77 9.12 -15.01 0.54
CA ILE A 77 10.59 -15.04 0.55
C ILE A 77 11.03 -16.11 -0.46
N PRO A 78 11.82 -15.77 -1.48
CA PRO A 78 12.41 -16.75 -2.38
C PRO A 78 13.34 -17.68 -1.60
N THR A 79 13.09 -18.97 -1.64
CA THR A 79 14.02 -20.00 -1.14
C THR A 79 14.83 -20.53 -2.33
N SER A 80 16.14 -20.71 -2.16
CA SER A 80 16.91 -21.48 -3.15
C SER A 80 16.28 -22.86 -3.27
N SER A 81 15.95 -23.27 -4.49
CA SER A 81 15.69 -24.67 -4.78
C SER A 81 17.03 -25.40 -4.82
N ASP A 82 17.63 -25.62 -3.65
CA ASP A 82 18.77 -26.50 -3.53
C ASP A 82 18.24 -27.94 -3.59
N SER A 83 17.96 -28.36 -4.82
CA SER A 83 17.74 -29.76 -5.17
C SER A 83 19.06 -30.50 -4.99
N THR A 84 19.25 -31.12 -3.82
CA THR A 84 20.25 -32.18 -3.63
C THR A 84 19.54 -33.50 -3.37
#